data_AF-A0AAU3LGN6-F1
#
_entry.id   AF-A0AAU3LGN6-F1
#
_cell.length_a   1.000
_cell.length_b   1.000
_cell.length_c   1.000
_cell.angle_alpha   90.00
_cell.angle_beta   90.00
_cell.angle_gamma   90.00
#
_symmetry.space_group_name_H-M   'P 1'
#
loop_
_entity.id
_entity.type
_entity.pdbx_description
1 polymer ?
#
loop_
_entity_poly.entity_id
_entity_poly.type
_entity_poly.pdbx_seq_one_letter_code
_entity_poly.pdbx_strand_id
1 'polypeptide(L)'
;MDQLEKISDELKAAHAEGKNPIELALLSRGRLGSAFGTISFIACFRRAFGIPLPVLQRAQAWERFGWGEVHITDEEFSALLSPWLTEQ
;
A
#
# COMPACT_ATOMS: atom_id res chain seq x y z
N MET A 1 9.18 1.41 -19.17
CA MET A 1 8.70 1.66 -17.80
C MET A 1 7.98 0.41 -17.35
N ASP A 2 8.43 -0.15 -16.24
CA ASP A 2 7.77 -1.28 -15.58
C ASP A 2 6.40 -0.82 -15.05
N GLN A 3 5.36 -1.66 -15.16
CA GLN A 3 4.02 -1.29 -14.69
C GLN A 3 4.00 -0.93 -13.20
N LEU A 4 4.84 -1.60 -12.39
CA LEU A 4 4.95 -1.32 -10.95
C LEU A 4 5.64 0.02 -10.69
N GLU A 5 6.57 0.43 -11.55
CA GLU A 5 7.25 1.72 -11.44
C GLU A 5 6.27 2.86 -11.64
N LYS A 6 5.46 2.82 -12.72
CA LYS A 6 4.43 3.83 -12.96
C LYS A 6 3.43 3.92 -11.79
N ILE A 7 2.99 2.77 -11.26
CA ILE A 7 2.06 2.75 -10.12
C ILE A 7 2.71 3.30 -8.86
N SER A 8 3.99 3.01 -8.63
CA SER A 8 4.74 3.55 -7.48
C SER A 8 4.85 5.08 -7.56
N ASP A 9 5.11 5.63 -8.75
CA ASP A 9 5.16 7.09 -8.95
C ASP A 9 3.78 7.73 -8.80
N GLU A 10 2.72 7.08 -9.26
CA GLU A 10 1.34 7.53 -9.02
C GLU A 10 0.98 7.51 -7.53
N LEU A 11 1.44 6.52 -6.76
CA LEU A 11 1.24 6.46 -5.31
C LEU A 11 1.97 7.60 -4.60
N LYS A 12 3.21 7.91 -5.00
CA LYS A 12 3.95 9.07 -4.48
C LYS A 12 3.24 10.39 -4.78
N ALA A 13 2.77 10.57 -6.01
CA ALA A 13 2.03 11.77 -6.42
C ALA A 13 0.74 11.92 -5.60
N ALA A 14 -0.03 10.83 -5.48
CA ALA A 14 -1.24 10.80 -4.68
C ALA A 14 -0.99 11.09 -3.19
N HIS A 15 0.13 10.61 -2.64
CA HIS A 15 0.54 10.92 -1.28
C HIS A 15 0.88 12.42 -1.12
N ALA A 16 1.60 13.00 -2.07
CA ALA A 16 1.89 14.44 -2.11
C ALA A 16 0.64 15.31 -2.24
N GLU A 17 -0.43 14.79 -2.85
CA GLU A 17 -1.76 15.41 -2.88
C GLU A 17 -2.54 15.28 -1.55
N GLY A 18 -1.97 14.61 -0.55
CA GLY A 18 -2.54 14.47 0.79
C GLY A 18 -3.37 13.20 1.01
N LYS A 19 -3.30 12.21 0.12
CA LYS A 19 -4.03 10.94 0.31
C LYS A 19 -3.47 10.14 1.48
N ASN A 20 -4.38 9.59 2.27
CA ASN A 20 -4.03 8.78 3.43
C ASN A 20 -3.63 7.33 3.03
N PRO A 21 -3.08 6.51 3.95
CA PRO A 21 -2.64 5.16 3.63
C PRO A 21 -3.74 4.27 3.01
N ILE A 22 -4.98 4.41 3.48
CA ILE A 22 -6.14 3.64 2.99
C ILE A 22 -6.42 4.00 1.53
N GLU A 23 -6.47 5.29 1.22
CA GLU A 23 -6.69 5.80 -0.13
C GLU A 23 -5.59 5.35 -1.09
N LEU A 24 -4.34 5.36 -0.67
CA LEU A 24 -3.21 4.85 -1.45
C LEU A 24 -3.33 3.34 -1.71
N ALA A 25 -3.75 2.57 -0.71
CA ALA A 25 -3.94 1.14 -0.85
C ALA A 25 -5.08 0.81 -1.83
N LEU A 26 -6.21 1.52 -1.73
CA LEU A 26 -7.32 1.39 -2.67
C LEU A 26 -6.95 1.85 -4.08
N LEU A 27 -6.16 2.92 -4.21
CA LEU A 27 -5.63 3.38 -5.49
C LEU A 27 -4.76 2.30 -6.14
N SER A 28 -3.83 1.70 -5.37
CA SER A 28 -2.98 0.62 -5.87
C SER A 28 -3.81 -0.59 -6.34
N ARG A 29 -4.87 -0.94 -5.60
CA ARG A 29 -5.81 -1.99 -5.98
C ARG A 29 -6.55 -1.67 -7.27
N GLY A 30 -7.04 -0.44 -7.42
CA GLY A 30 -7.72 0.02 -8.63
C GLY A 30 -6.80 0.02 -9.85
N ARG A 31 -5.52 0.40 -9.68
CA ARG A 31 -4.53 0.42 -10.77
C ARG A 31 -4.02 -0.95 -11.17
N LEU A 32 -3.83 -1.84 -10.19
CA LEU A 32 -3.34 -3.20 -10.44
C LEU A 32 -4.46 -4.14 -10.93
N GLY A 33 -5.72 -3.87 -10.58
CA GLY A 33 -6.86 -4.67 -11.03
C GLY A 33 -6.68 -6.16 -10.71
N SER A 34 -6.76 -7.02 -11.72
CA SER A 34 -6.55 -8.47 -11.56
C SER A 34 -5.13 -8.86 -11.16
N ALA A 35 -4.14 -7.98 -11.36
CA ALA A 35 -2.76 -8.18 -10.91
C ALA A 35 -2.57 -7.75 -9.45
N PHE A 36 -3.61 -7.25 -8.78
CA PHE A 36 -3.54 -6.88 -7.37
C PHE A 36 -3.44 -8.12 -6.49
N GLY A 37 -2.31 -8.25 -5.81
CA GLY A 37 -1.99 -9.37 -4.94
C GLY A 37 -0.94 -8.97 -3.93
N THR A 38 -0.66 -9.84 -2.98
CA THR A 38 0.36 -9.66 -1.94
C THR A 38 1.69 -9.14 -2.49
N ILE A 39 2.19 -9.78 -3.55
CA ILE A 39 3.51 -9.48 -4.11
C ILE A 39 3.52 -8.11 -4.78
N SER A 40 2.50 -7.78 -5.58
CA SER A 40 2.42 -6.50 -6.28
C SER A 40 2.16 -5.34 -5.32
N PHE A 41 1.35 -5.53 -4.28
CA PHE A 41 1.19 -4.58 -3.19
C PHE A 41 2.52 -4.29 -2.48
N ILE A 42 3.24 -5.33 -2.04
CA ILE A 42 4.55 -5.17 -1.40
C ILE A 42 5.51 -4.43 -2.32
N ALA A 43 5.59 -4.84 -3.59
CA ALA A 43 6.53 -4.26 -4.54
C ALA A 43 6.27 -2.76 -4.76
N CYS A 44 5.00 -2.37 -4.99
CA CYS A 44 4.62 -0.98 -5.18
C CYS A 44 4.88 -0.12 -3.95
N PHE A 45 4.42 -0.53 -2.77
CA PHE A 45 4.57 0.28 -1.55
C PHE A 45 6.02 0.38 -1.09
N ARG A 46 6.79 -0.71 -1.21
CA ARG A 46 8.22 -0.70 -0.89
C ARG A 46 8.99 0.20 -1.85
N ARG A 47 8.68 0.18 -3.14
CA ARG A 47 9.33 1.05 -4.14
C ARG A 47 8.90 2.51 -3.98
N ALA A 48 7.64 2.75 -3.63
CA ALA A 48 7.09 4.09 -3.46
C ALA A 48 7.65 4.78 -2.21
N PHE A 49 7.58 4.13 -1.05
CA PHE A 49 7.82 4.78 0.24
C PHE A 49 8.95 4.13 1.06
N GLY A 50 9.65 3.14 0.53
CA GLY A 50 10.75 2.49 1.24
C GLY A 50 10.32 1.64 2.44
N ILE A 51 9.03 1.29 2.54
CA ILE A 51 8.46 0.61 3.71
C ILE A 51 9.13 -0.77 3.92
N PRO A 52 9.54 -1.12 5.15
CA PRO A 52 10.12 -2.42 5.44
C PRO A 52 9.17 -3.58 5.12
N LEU A 53 9.74 -4.69 4.64
CA LEU A 53 8.97 -5.89 4.30
C LEU A 53 8.11 -6.42 5.46
N PRO A 54 8.58 -6.50 6.72
CA PRO A 54 7.75 -6.98 7.84
C PRO A 54 6.49 -6.14 8.09
N VAL A 55 6.59 -4.83 7.88
CA VAL A 55 5.45 -3.89 7.99
C VAL A 55 4.44 -4.18 6.88
N LEU A 56 4.92 -4.32 5.64
CA LEU A 56 4.05 -4.64 4.51
C LEU A 56 3.44 -6.06 4.61
N GLN A 57 4.15 -7.00 5.25
CA GLN A 57 3.59 -8.32 5.58
C GLN A 57 2.44 -8.22 6.56
N ARG A 58 2.58 -7.41 7.61
CA ARG A 58 1.49 -7.15 8.55
C ARG A 58 0.31 -6.43 7.87
N ALA A 59 0.60 -5.49 6.97
CA ALA A 59 -0.42 -4.72 6.24
C ALA A 59 -1.28 -5.60 5.30
N GLN A 60 -0.82 -6.78 4.90
CA GLN A 60 -1.64 -7.74 4.12
C GLN A 60 -2.83 -8.28 4.89
N ALA A 61 -2.76 -8.27 6.22
CA ALA A 61 -3.87 -8.67 7.08
C ALA A 61 -5.03 -7.66 7.06
N TRP A 62 -4.93 -6.58 6.28
CA TRP A 62 -6.02 -5.61 6.19
C TRP A 62 -7.30 -6.25 5.66
N GLU A 63 -8.40 -6.05 6.39
CA GLU A 63 -9.69 -6.67 6.09
C GLU A 63 -10.15 -6.47 4.64
N ARG A 64 -9.82 -5.31 4.05
CA ARG A 64 -10.24 -4.96 2.69
C ARG A 64 -9.51 -5.73 1.59
N PHE A 65 -8.35 -6.32 1.88
CA PHE A 65 -7.63 -7.17 0.93
C PHE A 65 -8.20 -8.58 0.87
N GLY A 66 -8.78 -9.08 1.98
CA GLY A 66 -9.40 -10.41 2.03
C GLY A 66 -8.41 -11.56 1.86
N TRP A 67 -7.14 -11.37 2.24
CA TRP A 67 -6.05 -12.33 2.01
C TRP A 67 -5.73 -13.24 3.21
N GLY A 68 -6.55 -13.29 4.26
CA GLY A 68 -6.30 -14.18 5.41
C GLY A 68 -7.41 -14.18 6.46
N GLU A 69 -7.23 -15.03 7.49
CA GLU A 69 -8.14 -15.16 8.66
C GLU A 69 -7.90 -14.08 9.73
N VAL A 70 -6.72 -13.45 9.72
CA VAL A 70 -6.38 -12.33 10.60
C VAL A 70 -6.72 -11.04 9.88
N HIS A 71 -7.62 -10.26 10.48
CA HIS A 71 -8.07 -8.98 9.96
C HIS A 71 -7.57 -7.86 10.87
N ILE A 72 -6.82 -6.91 10.32
CA ILE A 72 -6.60 -5.61 10.94
C ILE A 72 -7.58 -4.60 10.36
N THR A 73 -8.05 -3.68 11.19
CA THR A 73 -9.00 -2.65 10.79
C THR A 73 -8.35 -1.57 9.91
N ASP A 74 -9.17 -0.73 9.30
CA ASP A 74 -8.74 0.50 8.63
C ASP A 74 -7.83 1.38 9.52
N GLU A 75 -8.16 1.51 10.81
CA GLU A 75 -7.37 2.32 11.76
C GLU A 75 -6.00 1.70 12.03
N GLU A 76 -5.95 0.38 12.28
CA GLU A 76 -4.69 -0.33 12.49
C GLU A 76 -3.80 -0.31 11.24
N PHE A 77 -4.40 -0.48 10.06
CA PHE A 77 -3.69 -0.37 8.79
C PHE A 77 -3.11 1.02 8.59
N SER A 78 -3.91 2.06 8.83
CA SER A 78 -3.47 3.45 8.72
C SER A 78 -2.34 3.75 9.72
N ALA A 79 -2.48 3.34 10.98
CA ALA A 79 -1.46 3.52 12.01
C ALA A 79 -0.15 2.78 11.67
N LEU A 80 -0.23 1.61 11.03
CA LEU A 80 0.93 0.83 10.61
C LEU A 80 1.73 1.51 9.49
N LEU A 81 1.06 2.15 8.54
CA LEU A 81 1.68 2.76 7.37
C LEU A 81 2.02 4.25 7.54
N SER A 82 1.25 4.99 8.35
CA SER A 82 1.39 6.44 8.52
C SER A 82 2.83 6.90 8.85
N PRO A 83 3.59 6.22 9.75
CA PRO A 83 4.97 6.63 10.04
C PRO A 83 5.89 6.62 8.82
N TRP A 84 5.64 5.72 7.87
CA TRP A 84 6.45 5.57 6.66
C TRP A 84 6.07 6.56 5.56
N LEU A 85 4.89 7.16 5.68
CA LEU A 85 4.39 8.16 4.74
C LEU A 85 4.68 9.60 5.21
N THR A 86 4.99 9.81 6.49
CA THR A 86 5.29 11.15 7.03
C THR A 86 6.76 11.56 6.90
N GLU A 87 7.66 10.62 6.63
CA GLU A 87 9.11 10.88 6.47
C GLU A 87 9.56 11.17 5.02
N GLN A 88 8.69 11.74 4.17
CA GLN A 88 9.02 12.07 2.77
C GLN A 88 8.97 13.57 2.49
#